data_AF-A0A1M3HJ29-F1
#
_entry.id   AF-A0A1M3HJ29-F1
#
_cell.length_a   1.000
_cell.length_b   1.000
_cell.length_c   1.000
_cell.angle_alpha   90.00
_cell.angle_beta   90.00
_cell.angle_gamma   90.00
#
_symmetry.space_group_name_H-M   'P 1'
#
loop_
_entity.id
_entity.type
_entity.pdbx_description
1 polymer ?
#
loop_
_entity_poly.entity_id
_entity_poly.type
_entity_poly.pdbx_seq_one_letter_code
_entity_poly.pdbx_strand_id
1 'polypeptide(L)'
;MKSPQVPTYGSILRAGDNFTYEAQRALLSKRALVKEYSRSDISSFPATGTLDPGDEKSKYYSKDYALTHRNGFSDWKLSVEGRVARPALYSLSTLQSSARPYTDHTTYLRRGMDSRG
;
A
#
# COMPACT_ATOMS: atom_id res chain seq x y z
N MET A 1 33.44 9.54 -47.57
CA MET A 1 32.21 9.18 -46.83
C MET A 1 32.58 8.10 -45.82
N LYS A 2 32.42 8.36 -44.51
CA LYS A 2 32.86 7.47 -43.42
C LYS A 2 31.66 6.62 -43.00
N SER A 3 31.65 5.33 -43.36
CA SER A 3 30.60 4.40 -42.93
C SER A 3 30.64 4.27 -41.40
N PRO A 4 29.52 4.39 -40.68
CA PRO A 4 29.53 4.14 -39.24
C PRO A 4 29.78 2.64 -39.06
N GLN A 5 30.96 2.31 -38.52
CA GLN A 5 31.21 0.98 -37.95
C GLN A 5 30.19 0.81 -36.83
N VAL A 6 29.10 0.10 -37.12
CA VAL A 6 28.15 -0.36 -36.10
C VAL A 6 28.97 -1.23 -35.16
N PRO A 7 29.27 -0.76 -33.94
CA PRO A 7 30.27 -1.45 -33.18
C PRO A 7 29.64 -2.73 -32.63
N THR A 8 30.45 -3.75 -32.52
CA THR A 8 30.17 -5.10 -32.02
C THR A 8 29.56 -5.15 -30.60
N TYR A 9 29.22 -4.00 -29.99
CA TYR A 9 28.54 -3.87 -28.69
C TYR A 9 27.15 -4.52 -28.67
N GLY A 10 26.42 -4.54 -29.79
CA GLY A 10 25.08 -5.16 -29.83
C GLY A 10 25.10 -6.67 -29.54
N SER A 11 26.22 -7.34 -29.81
CA SER A 11 26.38 -8.78 -29.53
C SER A 11 26.72 -9.05 -28.07
N ILE A 12 27.60 -8.23 -27.47
CA ILE A 12 28.04 -8.37 -26.07
C ILE A 12 26.91 -7.97 -25.12
N LEU A 13 26.17 -6.90 -25.43
CA LEU A 13 24.99 -6.50 -24.66
C LEU A 13 23.91 -7.58 -24.70
N ARG A 14 23.62 -8.13 -25.90
CA ARG A 14 22.64 -9.21 -26.05
C ARG A 14 23.07 -10.50 -25.33
N ALA A 15 24.36 -10.81 -25.29
CA ALA A 15 24.88 -11.94 -24.51
C ALA A 15 24.72 -11.71 -23.00
N GLY A 16 24.93 -10.48 -22.53
CA GLY A 16 24.70 -10.07 -21.13
C GLY A 16 23.23 -10.17 -20.71
N ASP A 17 22.31 -9.75 -21.59
CA ASP A 17 20.87 -9.85 -21.34
C ASP A 17 20.43 -11.32 -21.25
N ASN A 18 20.92 -12.18 -22.15
CA ASN A 18 20.60 -13.61 -22.13
C ASN A 18 21.16 -14.30 -20.89
N PHE A 19 22.41 -13.98 -20.50
CA PHE A 19 22.99 -14.48 -19.25
C PHE A 19 22.18 -14.05 -18.02
N THR A 20 21.78 -12.78 -17.98
CA THR A 20 20.97 -12.24 -16.87
C THR A 20 19.60 -12.91 -16.81
N TYR A 21 18.96 -13.11 -17.96
CA TYR A 21 17.67 -13.80 -18.07
C TYR A 21 17.75 -15.25 -17.56
N GLU A 22 18.76 -16.00 -18.00
CA GLU A 22 18.98 -17.38 -17.55
C GLU A 22 19.35 -17.47 -16.07
N ALA A 23 20.17 -16.54 -15.57
CA ALA A 23 20.51 -16.47 -14.15
C ALA A 23 19.27 -16.18 -13.29
N GLN A 24 18.44 -15.21 -13.67
CA GLN A 24 17.19 -14.91 -12.98
C GLN A 24 16.24 -16.10 -13.02
N ARG A 25 16.09 -16.75 -14.19
CA ARG A 25 15.23 -17.92 -14.35
C ARG A 25 15.71 -19.09 -13.50
N ALA A 26 17.01 -19.39 -13.49
CA ALA A 26 17.59 -20.48 -12.70
C ALA A 26 17.43 -20.26 -11.18
N LEU A 27 17.59 -19.01 -10.72
CA LEU A 27 17.46 -18.65 -9.31
C LEU A 27 16.01 -18.59 -8.83
N LEU A 28 15.09 -18.03 -9.64
CA LEU A 28 13.68 -17.84 -9.27
C LEU A 28 12.81 -19.07 -9.55
N SER A 29 13.05 -19.83 -10.63
CA SER A 29 12.21 -20.98 -11.00
C SER A 29 12.19 -22.10 -9.96
N LYS A 30 13.28 -22.25 -9.18
CA LYS A 30 13.37 -23.26 -8.12
C LYS A 30 12.80 -22.81 -6.77
N ARG A 31 12.41 -21.53 -6.64
CA ARG A 31 11.91 -20.94 -5.37
C ARG A 31 10.57 -20.22 -5.48
N ALA A 32 9.99 -20.12 -6.66
CA ALA A 32 8.69 -19.49 -6.88
C ALA A 32 7.52 -20.46 -6.64
N LEU A 33 7.50 -21.12 -5.48
CA LEU A 33 6.24 -21.61 -4.93
C LEU A 33 5.58 -20.38 -4.30
N VAL A 34 4.60 -19.80 -5.00
CA VAL A 34 3.71 -18.79 -4.43
C VAL A 34 3.24 -19.35 -3.09
N LYS A 35 3.43 -18.58 -2.01
CA LYS A 35 2.95 -19.01 -0.70
C LYS A 35 1.42 -19.09 -0.78
N GLU A 36 0.90 -20.30 -0.88
CA GLU A 36 -0.54 -20.53 -0.85
C GLU A 36 -1.01 -20.27 0.58
N TYR A 37 -1.75 -19.18 0.74
CA TYR A 37 -2.39 -18.85 2.00
C TYR A 37 -3.71 -19.62 2.09
N SER A 38 -3.91 -20.35 3.18
CA SER A 38 -5.19 -21.00 3.44
C SER A 38 -6.28 -19.92 3.59
N ARG A 39 -7.55 -20.25 3.35
CA ARG A 39 -8.66 -19.28 3.55
C ARG A 39 -8.70 -18.70 4.97
N SER A 40 -8.18 -19.42 5.96
CA SER A 40 -8.04 -18.96 7.34
C SER A 40 -6.89 -17.98 7.56
N ASP A 41 -5.90 -17.93 6.67
CA ASP A 41 -4.79 -16.95 6.70
C ASP A 41 -5.16 -15.64 5.99
N ILE A 42 -6.24 -15.64 5.21
CA ILE A 42 -6.83 -14.43 4.64
C ILE A 42 -7.50 -13.69 5.79
N SER A 43 -6.88 -12.61 6.24
CA SER A 43 -7.49 -11.76 7.25
C SER A 43 -8.84 -11.26 6.76
N SER A 44 -9.85 -11.33 7.62
CA SER A 44 -11.19 -10.77 7.39
C SER A 44 -11.20 -9.22 7.38
N PHE A 45 -10.05 -8.57 7.16
CA PHE A 45 -10.01 -7.13 6.99
C PHE A 45 -10.93 -6.78 5.82
N PRO A 46 -11.90 -5.87 6.02
CA PRO A 46 -12.74 -5.42 4.93
C PRO A 46 -11.84 -4.88 3.81
N ALA A 47 -12.16 -5.23 2.57
CA ALA A 47 -11.42 -4.77 1.39
C ALA A 47 -11.27 -3.26 1.46
N THR A 48 -10.05 -2.80 1.73
CA THR A 48 -9.75 -1.39 1.93
C THR A 48 -9.96 -0.69 0.59
N GLY A 49 -11.00 0.15 0.51
CA GLY A 49 -11.32 0.93 -0.69
C GLY A 49 -12.31 0.30 -1.68
N THR A 50 -12.85 -0.90 -1.43
CA THR A 50 -13.90 -1.50 -2.31
C THR A 50 -15.31 -1.38 -1.73
N LEU A 51 -15.42 -1.15 -0.42
CA LEU A 51 -16.71 -1.06 0.27
C LEU A 51 -16.96 0.39 0.69
N ASP A 52 -18.08 0.96 0.23
CA ASP A 52 -18.58 2.24 0.70
C ASP A 52 -19.51 2.03 1.91
N PRO A 53 -19.14 2.48 3.12
CA PRO A 53 -20.03 2.43 4.28
C PRO A 53 -21.17 3.47 4.20
N GLY A 54 -21.19 4.34 3.20
CA GLY A 54 -22.28 5.26 2.90
C GLY A 54 -23.40 4.66 2.03
N ASP A 55 -23.18 3.51 1.41
CA ASP A 55 -24.20 2.81 0.60
C ASP A 55 -25.18 2.05 1.52
N GLU A 56 -26.47 2.36 1.39
CA GLU A 56 -27.57 1.70 2.12
C GLU A 56 -27.62 0.18 1.91
N LYS A 57 -27.08 -0.31 0.78
CA LYS A 57 -27.01 -1.75 0.46
C LYS A 57 -25.78 -2.42 1.04
N SER A 58 -24.83 -1.67 1.59
CA SER A 58 -23.60 -2.19 2.18
C SER A 58 -23.91 -2.91 3.50
N LYS A 59 -23.28 -4.07 3.71
CA LYS A 59 -23.29 -4.76 5.01
C LYS A 59 -22.77 -3.87 6.15
N TYR A 60 -21.95 -2.87 5.83
CA TYR A 60 -21.33 -1.94 6.77
C TYR A 60 -21.95 -0.54 6.70
N TYR A 61 -23.21 -0.44 6.25
CA TYR A 61 -23.90 0.85 6.14
C TYR A 61 -23.92 1.59 7.48
N SER A 62 -23.49 2.85 7.44
CA SER A 62 -23.61 3.80 8.53
C SER A 62 -24.30 5.05 8.02
N LYS A 63 -25.51 5.31 8.58
CA LYS A 63 -26.29 6.51 8.28
C LYS A 63 -25.53 7.79 8.65
N ASP A 64 -24.82 7.79 9.77
CA ASP A 64 -24.06 8.95 10.25
C ASP A 64 -22.89 9.25 9.31
N TYR A 65 -22.19 8.21 8.85
CA TYR A 65 -21.16 8.35 7.83
C TYR A 65 -21.75 8.86 6.51
N ALA A 66 -22.88 8.29 6.04
CA ALA A 66 -23.51 8.71 4.80
C ALA A 66 -23.91 10.19 4.81
N LEU A 67 -24.46 10.70 5.93
CA LEU A 67 -24.78 12.11 6.11
C LEU A 67 -23.52 12.99 6.11
N THR A 68 -22.50 12.61 6.87
CA THR A 68 -21.25 13.36 6.98
C THR A 68 -20.50 13.38 5.63
N HIS A 69 -20.52 12.27 4.90
CA HIS A 69 -19.91 12.12 3.59
C HIS A 69 -20.60 13.01 2.54
N ARG A 70 -21.94 13.07 2.53
CA ARG A 70 -22.71 13.97 1.64
C ARG A 70 -22.37 15.44 1.88
N ASN A 71 -22.08 15.81 3.12
CA ASN A 71 -21.68 17.18 3.49
C ASN A 71 -20.16 17.42 3.36
N GLY A 72 -19.41 16.49 2.77
CA GLY A 72 -17.96 16.63 2.58
C GLY A 72 -17.17 16.74 3.89
N PHE A 73 -17.67 16.15 4.98
CA PHE A 73 -17.10 16.22 6.32
C PHE A 73 -16.98 17.65 6.89
N SER A 74 -17.84 18.58 6.46
CA SER A 74 -17.85 19.97 6.96
C SER A 74 -18.00 20.06 8.48
N ASP A 75 -18.87 19.23 9.05
CA ASP A 75 -19.21 19.23 10.47
C ASP A 75 -18.35 18.27 11.29
N TRP A 76 -17.46 17.52 10.63
CA TRP A 76 -16.63 16.53 11.30
C TRP A 76 -15.57 17.20 12.17
N LYS A 77 -15.47 16.75 13.43
CA LYS A 77 -14.51 17.24 14.41
C LYS A 77 -13.75 16.09 15.06
N LEU A 78 -12.43 16.22 15.12
CA LEU A 78 -11.57 15.34 15.89
C LEU A 78 -11.32 15.95 17.26
N SER A 79 -11.73 15.26 18.32
CA SER A 79 -11.33 15.63 19.67
C SER A 79 -10.00 15.00 20.05
N VAL A 80 -9.04 15.85 20.44
CA VAL A 80 -7.74 15.43 20.95
C VAL A 80 -7.72 15.75 22.44
N GLU A 81 -7.91 14.72 23.24
CA GLU A 81 -8.04 14.79 24.70
C GLU A 81 -7.09 13.81 25.40
N GLY A 82 -7.02 13.85 26.73
CA GLY A 82 -6.19 12.96 27.55
C GLY A 82 -4.88 13.59 28.00
N ARG A 83 -3.76 12.86 27.87
CA ARG A 83 -2.41 13.33 28.24
C ARG A 83 -1.79 14.25 27.19
N VAL A 84 -2.50 15.32 26.88
CA VAL A 84 -2.06 16.34 25.94
C VAL A 84 -1.89 17.68 26.66
N ALA A 85 -0.88 18.45 26.27
CA ALA A 85 -0.63 19.75 26.88
C ALA A 85 -1.73 20.78 26.58
N ARG A 86 -2.42 20.62 25.44
CA ARG A 86 -3.51 21.49 24.99
C ARG A 86 -4.62 20.65 24.35
N PRO A 87 -5.68 20.30 25.09
CA PRO A 87 -6.86 19.68 24.51
C PRO A 87 -7.51 20.59 23.47
N ALA A 88 -7.94 20.02 22.34
CA ALA A 88 -8.50 20.81 21.25
C ALA A 88 -9.41 19.97 20.34
N LEU A 89 -10.33 20.68 19.66
CA LEU A 89 -11.18 20.15 18.61
C LEU A 89 -10.66 20.64 17.25
N TYR A 90 -10.40 19.72 16.32
CA TYR A 90 -9.89 20.04 14.99
C TYR A 90 -10.91 19.68 13.91
N SER A 91 -11.15 20.58 12.96
CA SER A 91 -11.92 20.29 11.74
C SER A 91 -11.04 19.59 10.70
N LEU A 92 -11.67 18.85 9.77
CA LEU A 92 -10.94 18.19 8.69
C LEU A 92 -10.14 19.20 7.83
N SER A 93 -10.72 20.36 7.54
CA SER A 93 -10.05 21.43 6.78
C SER A 93 -8.79 21.96 7.49
N THR A 94 -8.81 22.05 8.81
CA THR A 94 -7.65 22.45 9.62
C THR A 94 -6.54 21.40 9.54
N LEU A 95 -6.90 20.11 9.58
CA LEU A 95 -5.94 19.02 9.45
C LEU A 95 -5.32 18.96 8.05
N GLN A 96 -6.12 19.13 6.99
CA GLN A 96 -5.61 19.17 5.62
C GLN A 96 -4.64 20.34 5.38
N SER A 97 -4.93 21.50 5.97
CA SER A 97 -4.09 22.70 5.83
C SER A 97 -2.78 22.62 6.63
N SER A 98 -2.76 21.83 7.71
CA SER A 98 -1.58 21.63 8.57
C SER A 98 -0.75 20.40 8.19
N ALA A 99 -1.26 19.55 7.30
CA ALA A 99 -0.57 18.35 6.84
C ALA A 99 0.69 18.74 6.04
N ARG A 100 1.84 18.26 6.52
CA ARG A 100 3.09 18.23 5.74
C ARG A 100 2.96 17.18 4.62
N PRO A 101 3.75 17.26 3.53
CA PRO A 101 3.70 16.29 2.45
C PRO A 101 3.78 14.86 2.99
N TYR A 102 2.82 14.03 2.56
CA TYR A 102 2.62 12.66 2.98
C TYR A 102 3.95 11.88 2.93
N THR A 103 4.42 11.41 4.09
CA THR A 103 5.50 10.43 4.13
C THR A 103 4.84 9.06 4.10
N ASP A 104 4.98 8.35 2.98
CA ASP A 104 4.48 6.99 2.86
C ASP A 104 5.25 6.08 3.84
N HIS A 105 4.58 5.69 4.92
CA HIS A 105 5.11 4.76 5.89
C HIS A 105 4.50 3.38 5.62
N THR A 106 5.01 2.69 4.60
CA THR A 106 4.72 1.26 4.41
C THR A 106 5.38 0.47 5.55
N THR A 107 4.62 0.25 6.62
CA THR A 107 5.08 -0.53 7.78
C THR A 107 4.86 -2.02 7.51
N TYR A 108 5.92 -2.72 7.13
CA TYR A 108 5.91 -4.18 7.05
C TYR A 108 5.90 -4.76 8.47
N LEU A 109 4.77 -5.33 8.89
CA LEU A 109 4.69 -6.12 10.13
C LEU A 109 5.46 -7.43 9.95
N ARG A 110 6.76 -7.43 10.27
CA ARG A 110 7.56 -8.64 10.41
C ARG A 110 7.19 -9.33 11.72
N ARG A 111 6.19 -10.22 11.68
CA ARG A 111 5.85 -11.11 12.80
C ARG A 111 7.08 -11.98 13.12
N GLY A 112 7.64 -11.79 14.31
CA GLY A 112 8.74 -12.60 14.84
C GLY A 112 8.31 -14.07 14.95
N MET A 113 9.12 -14.95 14.36
CA MET A 113 9.09 -16.37 14.68
C MET A 113 9.99 -16.59 15.88
N ASP A 114 9.39 -16.64 17.07
CA ASP A 114 10.04 -17.22 18.23
C ASP A 114 10.06 -18.75 18.04
N SER A 115 11.27 -19.25 17.88
CA SER A 115 11.59 -20.67 17.83
C SER A 115 12.21 -21.04 19.17
N ARG A 116 11.47 -21.70 20.06
CA ARG A 116 11.98 -22.59 21.11
C ARG A 116 10.88 -23.55 21.58
N GLY A 117 11.21 -24.83 21.66
CA GLY A 117 10.39 -25.91 22.23
C GLY A 117 10.50 -27.16 21.40
#